data_AF-A0A4Q6BE23-F1
#
_entry.id   AF-A0A4Q6BE23-F1
#
_cell.length_a   1.000
_cell.length_b   1.000
_cell.length_c   1.000
_cell.angle_alpha   90.00
_cell.angle_beta   90.00
_cell.angle_gamma   90.00
#
_symmetry.space_group_name_H-M   'P 1'
#
loop_
_entity.id
_entity.type
_entity.pdbx_description
1 polymer ?
#
loop_
_entity_poly.entity_id
_entity_poly.type
_entity_poly.pdbx_seq_one_letter_code
_entity_poly.pdbx_strand_id
1 'polypeptide(L)'
;MPLTEEEFTRLVDAGCSCGHGELQVEALVVQKLELYRGDVLGSPIWGYKGEDLVRGTFDIRCGRCKLALYKATVCPLCLREEGVERALETESDYPFVEACAECGGAQVTASAYVPAKVVYGNGRAQKARSNVAPEDPGFHAFRLACKSCHHTALRRGTCVLCQR
;
A
#
# COMPACT_ATOMS: atom_id res chain seq x y z
N MET A 1 -3.80 16.49 2.18
CA MET A 1 -4.00 15.98 3.54
C MET A 1 -4.66 14.61 3.44
N PRO A 2 -4.33 13.61 4.28
CA PRO A 2 -5.01 12.31 4.26
C PRO A 2 -6.50 12.47 4.59
N LEU A 3 -7.34 11.59 4.03
CA LEU A 3 -8.77 11.57 4.31
C LEU A 3 -9.05 11.01 5.71
N THR A 4 -10.08 11.55 6.34
CA THR A 4 -10.81 10.87 7.42
C THR A 4 -11.80 9.84 6.85
N GLU A 5 -12.26 8.90 7.68
CA GLU A 5 -13.28 7.91 7.28
C GLU A 5 -14.60 8.57 6.87
N GLU A 6 -14.98 9.66 7.53
CA GLU A 6 -16.19 10.40 7.19
C GLU A 6 -16.07 11.07 5.81
N GLU A 7 -14.95 11.74 5.52
CA GLU A 7 -14.72 12.37 4.22
C GLU A 7 -14.63 11.35 3.09
N PHE A 8 -13.95 10.23 3.33
CA PHE A 8 -13.89 9.13 2.39
C PHE A 8 -15.28 8.56 2.08
N THR A 9 -16.07 8.28 3.11
CA THR A 9 -17.45 7.78 2.96
C THR A 9 -18.29 8.77 2.18
N ARG A 10 -18.21 10.06 2.50
CA ARG A 10 -18.92 11.12 1.78
C ARG A 10 -18.58 11.15 0.28
N LEU A 11 -17.30 10.99 -0.07
CA LEU A 11 -16.85 10.95 -1.47
C LEU A 11 -17.35 9.69 -2.20
N VAL A 12 -17.29 8.54 -1.54
CA VAL A 12 -17.75 7.26 -2.12
C VAL A 12 -19.26 7.25 -2.31
N ASP A 13 -20.02 7.73 -1.32
CA ASP A 13 -21.49 7.77 -1.36
C ASP A 13 -22.00 8.80 -2.38
N ALA A 14 -21.31 9.94 -2.52
CA ALA A 14 -21.64 10.93 -3.54
C ALA A 14 -21.46 10.39 -4.97
N GLY A 15 -20.53 9.45 -5.17
CA GLY A 15 -20.28 8.83 -6.46
C GLY A 15 -19.78 9.80 -7.54
N CYS A 16 -19.94 9.42 -8.81
CA CYS A 16 -19.63 10.28 -9.95
C CYS A 16 -20.85 11.07 -10.42
N SER A 17 -20.67 12.36 -10.73
CA SER A 17 -21.66 13.20 -11.42
C SER A 17 -21.88 12.83 -12.91
N CYS A 18 -21.02 12.01 -13.48
CA CYS A 18 -21.05 11.56 -14.88
C CYS A 18 -22.09 10.46 -15.19
N GLY A 19 -22.97 10.12 -14.22
CA GLY A 19 -24.00 9.10 -14.38
C GLY A 19 -23.51 7.65 -14.24
N HIS A 20 -22.23 7.43 -13.90
CA HIS A 20 -21.66 6.12 -13.63
C HIS A 20 -21.15 6.04 -12.20
N GLY A 21 -21.79 5.23 -11.37
CA GLY A 21 -21.46 5.11 -9.94
C GLY A 21 -20.14 4.40 -9.62
N GLU A 22 -19.24 4.21 -10.59
CA GLU A 22 -17.95 3.58 -10.36
C GLU A 22 -16.86 4.60 -10.04
N LEU A 23 -16.15 4.39 -8.94
CA LEU A 23 -14.99 5.17 -8.51
C LEU A 23 -13.74 4.28 -8.50
N GLN A 24 -12.63 4.84 -8.93
CA GLN A 24 -11.30 4.26 -8.79
C GLN A 24 -10.61 4.97 -7.62
N VAL A 25 -10.22 4.19 -6.62
CA VAL A 25 -9.51 4.63 -5.43
C VAL A 25 -8.11 4.06 -5.49
N GLU A 26 -7.09 4.91 -5.33
CA GLU A 26 -5.69 4.51 -5.21
C GLU A 26 -5.16 4.89 -3.82
N ALA A 27 -4.47 3.94 -3.20
CA ALA A 27 -3.99 4.07 -1.83
C ALA A 27 -2.64 3.38 -1.61
N LEU A 28 -1.80 3.90 -0.72
CA LEU A 28 -0.60 3.23 -0.25
C LEU A 28 -0.95 2.38 0.98
N VAL A 29 -0.99 1.06 0.81
CA VAL A 29 -1.45 0.12 1.86
C VAL A 29 -0.49 -1.05 2.03
N VAL A 30 -0.62 -1.75 3.17
CA VAL A 30 0.28 -2.85 3.51
C VAL A 30 -0.12 -4.14 2.78
N GLN A 31 0.87 -4.77 2.19
CA GLN A 31 0.84 -6.13 1.66
C GLN A 31 1.88 -6.99 2.40
N LYS A 32 1.60 -8.29 2.50
CA LYS A 32 2.49 -9.29 3.08
C LYS A 32 2.93 -10.26 1.98
N LEU A 33 4.22 -10.54 1.95
CA LEU A 33 4.83 -11.53 1.06
C LEU A 33 5.44 -12.63 1.91
N GLU A 34 5.19 -13.87 1.52
CA GLU A 34 5.93 -15.00 2.07
C GLU A 34 7.18 -15.23 1.22
N LEU A 35 8.30 -15.48 1.86
CA LEU A 35 9.57 -15.71 1.20
C LEU A 35 10.16 -17.04 1.59
N TYR A 36 10.88 -17.63 0.65
CA TYR A 36 11.74 -18.77 0.89
C TYR A 36 13.09 -18.53 0.24
N ARG A 37 14.15 -18.44 1.03
CA ARG A 37 15.51 -18.14 0.54
C ARG A 37 15.61 -16.87 -0.30
N GLY A 38 14.88 -15.83 0.10
CA GLY A 38 14.86 -14.55 -0.57
C GLY A 38 13.89 -14.46 -1.76
N ASP A 39 13.38 -15.58 -2.26
CA ASP A 39 12.40 -15.59 -3.35
C ASP A 39 10.96 -15.45 -2.82
N VAL A 40 10.11 -14.77 -3.60
CA VAL A 40 8.66 -14.67 -3.29
C VAL A 40 8.01 -16.04 -3.45
N LEU A 41 7.39 -16.51 -2.38
CA LEU A 41 6.61 -17.74 -2.35
C LEU A 41 5.12 -17.41 -2.45
N GLY A 42 4.53 -17.76 -3.59
CA GLY A 42 3.08 -17.66 -3.81
C GLY A 42 2.57 -16.23 -4.02
N SER A 43 1.26 -16.05 -3.86
CA SER A 43 0.62 -14.75 -4.09
C SER A 43 0.68 -13.88 -2.83
N PRO A 44 0.91 -12.56 -2.97
CA PRO A 44 0.88 -11.65 -1.84
C PRO A 44 -0.50 -11.59 -1.16
N ILE A 45 -0.50 -11.28 0.13
CA ILE A 45 -1.70 -11.21 0.97
C ILE A 45 -1.87 -9.77 1.47
N TRP A 46 -3.09 -9.23 1.44
CA TRP A 46 -3.35 -7.90 1.99
C TRP A 46 -3.20 -7.88 3.51
N GLY A 47 -2.41 -6.93 4.02
CA GLY A 47 -2.11 -6.74 5.44
C GLY A 47 -2.78 -5.52 6.07
N TYR A 48 -3.71 -4.88 5.36
CA TYR A 48 -4.35 -3.62 5.74
C TYR A 48 -5.81 -3.84 6.20
N LYS A 49 -6.34 -2.92 7.00
CA LYS A 49 -7.77 -2.83 7.37
C LYS A 49 -8.46 -1.66 6.65
N GLY A 50 -9.79 -1.56 6.76
CA GLY A 50 -10.56 -0.45 6.16
C GLY A 50 -9.99 0.95 6.48
N GLU A 51 -9.67 1.20 7.75
CA GLU A 51 -9.05 2.45 8.21
C GLU A 51 -7.69 2.75 7.55
N ASP A 52 -6.88 1.72 7.28
CA ASP A 52 -5.59 1.87 6.61
C ASP A 52 -5.76 2.23 5.13
N LEU A 53 -6.80 1.69 4.47
CA LEU A 53 -7.15 2.04 3.09
C LEU A 53 -7.53 3.51 3.00
N VAL A 54 -8.40 3.97 3.90
CA VAL A 54 -8.83 5.37 3.95
C VAL A 54 -7.63 6.29 4.17
N ARG A 55 -6.84 6.04 5.21
CA ARG A 55 -5.66 6.87 5.54
C ARG A 55 -4.62 6.85 4.42
N GLY A 56 -4.44 5.71 3.76
CA GLY A 56 -3.50 5.54 2.65
C GLY A 56 -4.00 6.13 1.32
N THR A 57 -5.27 6.53 1.22
CA THR A 57 -5.86 7.01 -0.03
C THR A 57 -5.22 8.33 -0.46
N PHE A 58 -4.68 8.33 -1.67
CA PHE A 58 -4.06 9.51 -2.28
C PHE A 58 -4.75 9.95 -3.56
N ASP A 59 -5.63 9.14 -4.15
CA ASP A 59 -6.39 9.52 -5.33
C ASP A 59 -7.76 8.84 -5.33
N ILE A 60 -8.80 9.63 -5.62
CA ILE A 60 -10.14 9.11 -5.95
C ILE A 60 -10.56 9.78 -7.24
N ARG A 61 -10.88 8.99 -8.25
CA ARG A 61 -11.36 9.47 -9.54
C ARG A 61 -12.54 8.66 -10.05
N CYS A 62 -13.33 9.28 -10.90
CA CYS A 62 -14.44 8.61 -11.56
C CYS A 62 -13.94 7.56 -12.55
N GLY A 63 -14.50 6.34 -12.49
CA GLY A 63 -14.05 5.21 -13.30
C GLY A 63 -14.16 5.46 -14.80
N ARG A 64 -15.22 6.15 -15.24
CA ARG A 64 -15.48 6.44 -16.67
C ARG A 64 -14.90 7.77 -17.14
N CYS A 65 -15.39 8.89 -16.61
CA CYS A 65 -14.99 10.23 -17.08
C CYS A 65 -13.62 10.70 -16.56
N LYS A 66 -13.00 9.94 -15.64
CA LYS A 66 -11.70 10.24 -15.05
C LYS A 66 -11.60 11.55 -14.27
N LEU A 67 -12.73 12.20 -13.97
CA LEU A 67 -12.78 13.37 -13.10
C LEU A 67 -12.17 13.01 -11.73
N ALA A 68 -11.17 13.77 -11.30
CA ALA A 68 -10.58 13.64 -9.98
C ALA A 68 -11.55 14.23 -8.94
N LEU A 69 -11.93 13.41 -7.96
CA LEU A 69 -12.75 13.80 -6.82
C LEU A 69 -11.90 14.14 -5.60
N TYR A 70 -10.72 13.51 -5.50
CA TYR A 70 -9.74 13.76 -4.46
C TYR A 70 -8.35 13.42 -4.95
N LYS A 71 -7.36 14.21 -4.51
CA LYS A 71 -5.94 13.95 -4.70
C LYS A 71 -5.17 14.46 -3.50
N ALA A 72 -4.22 13.67 -2.99
CA ALA A 72 -3.26 14.08 -1.99
C ALA A 72 -1.83 13.84 -2.45
N THR A 73 -0.97 14.77 -2.05
CA THR A 73 0.48 14.75 -2.33
C THR A 73 1.29 14.47 -1.06
N VAL A 74 0.68 14.61 0.12
CA VAL A 74 1.37 14.42 1.41
C VAL A 74 1.49 12.95 1.80
N CYS A 75 2.63 12.55 2.36
CA CYS A 75 2.85 11.17 2.84
C CYS A 75 1.80 10.78 3.90
N PRO A 76 1.12 9.63 3.77
CA PRO A 76 0.11 9.20 4.73
C PRO A 76 0.68 8.74 6.09
N LEU A 77 2.01 8.57 6.20
CA LEU A 77 2.67 8.15 7.45
C LEU A 77 3.34 9.31 8.21
N CYS A 78 3.98 10.24 7.51
CA CYS A 78 4.76 11.32 8.14
C CYS A 78 4.27 12.72 7.76
N LEU A 79 3.23 12.83 6.93
CA LEU A 79 2.59 14.08 6.51
C LEU A 79 3.49 15.08 5.76
N ARG A 80 4.71 14.68 5.38
CA ARG A 80 5.58 15.51 4.54
C ARG A 80 4.98 15.71 3.15
N GLU A 81 5.12 16.93 2.62
CA GLU A 81 4.71 17.31 1.26
C GLU A 81 5.43 16.49 0.19
N GLU A 82 4.77 16.27 -0.94
CA GLU A 82 5.24 15.44 -2.08
C GLU A 82 5.63 14.01 -1.67
N GLY A 83 5.13 13.56 -0.52
CA GLY A 83 5.45 12.27 0.05
C GLY A 83 4.79 11.12 -0.70
N VAL A 84 3.64 11.35 -1.35
CA VAL A 84 2.98 10.36 -2.21
C VAL A 84 3.76 10.18 -3.49
N GLU A 85 4.07 11.28 -4.18
CA GLU A 85 4.84 11.27 -5.43
C GLU A 85 6.17 10.57 -5.23
N ARG A 86 6.92 10.95 -4.19
CA ARG A 86 8.15 10.25 -3.83
C ARG A 86 7.90 8.78 -3.54
N ALA A 87 6.88 8.43 -2.78
CA ALA A 87 6.59 7.02 -2.50
C ALA A 87 6.33 6.23 -3.79
N LEU A 88 5.63 6.79 -4.78
CA LEU A 88 5.33 6.09 -6.03
C LEU A 88 6.55 5.95 -6.95
N GLU A 89 7.48 6.91 -6.93
CA GLU A 89 8.61 6.98 -7.86
C GLU A 89 9.92 6.42 -7.29
N THR A 90 10.03 6.33 -5.97
CA THR A 90 11.24 5.83 -5.31
C THR A 90 11.45 4.36 -5.64
N GLU A 91 12.64 4.05 -6.15
CA GLU A 91 13.09 2.68 -6.39
C GLU A 91 13.05 1.87 -5.10
N SER A 92 12.58 0.64 -5.24
CA SER A 92 12.61 -0.33 -4.15
C SER A 92 14.06 -0.61 -3.79
N ASP A 93 14.47 -0.24 -2.57
CA ASP A 93 15.84 -0.45 -2.08
C ASP A 93 16.05 -1.87 -1.53
N TYR A 94 15.34 -2.82 -2.11
CA TYR A 94 14.95 -4.05 -1.47
C TYR A 94 15.94 -5.20 -1.63
N PRO A 95 16.51 -5.71 -0.52
CA PRO A 95 17.31 -6.92 -0.53
C PRO A 95 16.57 -7.97 0.31
N PHE A 96 15.81 -8.86 -0.34
CA PHE A 96 15.24 -9.98 0.39
C PHE A 96 16.33 -10.85 1.00
N VAL A 97 16.26 -11.07 2.31
CA VAL A 97 17.21 -11.92 3.02
C VAL A 97 16.98 -13.39 2.69
N GLU A 98 18.04 -14.13 2.42
CA GLU A 98 17.96 -15.58 2.18
C GLU A 98 17.61 -16.37 3.46
N ALA A 99 17.88 -15.80 4.64
CA ALA A 99 17.62 -16.43 5.91
C ALA A 99 17.40 -15.42 7.03
N CYS A 100 16.73 -15.86 8.10
CA CYS A 100 16.63 -15.11 9.34
C CYS A 100 18.01 -14.95 9.99
N ALA A 101 18.37 -13.72 10.34
CA ALA A 101 19.64 -13.40 10.99
C ALA A 101 19.83 -14.08 12.36
N GLU A 102 18.76 -14.41 13.07
CA GLU A 102 18.85 -15.01 14.42
C GLU A 102 18.98 -16.53 14.41
N CYS A 103 18.25 -17.23 13.55
CA CYS A 103 18.15 -18.70 13.60
C CYS A 103 18.50 -19.40 12.29
N GLY A 104 18.83 -18.66 11.22
CA GLY A 104 19.12 -19.23 9.90
C GLY A 104 17.89 -19.79 9.17
N GLY A 105 16.68 -19.62 9.70
CA GLY A 105 15.45 -20.10 9.08
C GLY A 105 15.21 -19.45 7.71
N ALA A 106 15.01 -20.27 6.68
CA ALA A 106 14.88 -19.82 5.29
C ALA A 106 13.52 -19.17 4.94
N GLN A 107 12.51 -19.34 5.80
CA GLN A 107 11.17 -18.83 5.56
C GLN A 107 10.89 -17.60 6.41
N VAL A 108 10.64 -16.47 5.74
CA VAL A 108 10.32 -15.19 6.38
C VAL A 108 9.09 -14.57 5.71
N THR A 109 8.35 -13.75 6.46
CA THR A 109 7.27 -12.91 5.92
C THR A 109 7.74 -11.47 5.89
N ALA A 110 7.71 -10.84 4.71
CA ALA A 110 7.91 -9.41 4.56
C ALA A 110 6.57 -8.67 4.62
N SER A 111 6.53 -7.52 5.29
CA SER A 111 5.47 -6.53 5.13
C SER A 111 6.01 -5.31 4.39
N ALA A 112 5.27 -4.86 3.39
CA ALA A 112 5.62 -3.71 2.58
C ALA A 112 4.40 -2.82 2.33
N TYR A 113 4.61 -1.51 2.18
CA TYR A 113 3.60 -0.65 1.58
C TYR A 113 3.71 -0.73 0.06
N VAL A 114 2.56 -0.78 -0.61
CA VAL A 114 2.45 -0.80 -2.07
C VAL A 114 1.27 0.07 -2.52
N PRO A 115 1.31 0.66 -3.72
CA PRO A 115 0.13 1.28 -4.30
C PRO A 115 -0.90 0.20 -4.64
N ALA A 116 -2.09 0.34 -4.09
CA ALA A 116 -3.23 -0.51 -4.36
C ALA A 116 -4.34 0.29 -5.04
N LYS A 117 -4.99 -0.35 -6.01
CA LYS A 117 -6.18 0.13 -6.68
C LYS A 117 -7.39 -0.65 -6.21
N VAL A 118 -8.45 0.08 -5.85
CA VAL A 118 -9.76 -0.44 -5.47
C VAL A 118 -10.81 0.21 -6.37
N VAL A 119 -11.71 -0.60 -6.93
CA VAL A 119 -12.87 -0.09 -7.67
C VAL A 119 -14.08 -0.17 -6.76
N TYR A 120 -14.73 0.97 -6.53
CA TYR A 120 -16.03 1.04 -5.86
C TYR A 120 -17.11 1.15 -6.91
N GLY A 121 -18.19 0.39 -6.79
CA GLY A 121 -19.34 0.45 -7.69
C GLY A 121 -20.52 -0.32 -7.12
N ASN A 122 -21.75 0.11 -7.41
CA ASN A 122 -22.98 -0.51 -6.89
C ASN A 122 -22.97 -0.68 -5.35
N GLY A 123 -22.45 0.32 -4.63
CA GLY A 123 -22.36 0.33 -3.17
C GLY A 123 -21.36 -0.66 -2.57
N ARG A 124 -20.45 -1.25 -3.35
CA ARG A 124 -19.46 -2.21 -2.87
C ARG A 124 -18.07 -1.95 -3.44
N ALA A 125 -17.06 -2.24 -2.63
CA ALA A 125 -15.67 -2.27 -3.06
C ALA A 125 -15.33 -3.63 -3.70
N GLN A 126 -14.65 -3.62 -4.84
CA GLN A 126 -13.99 -4.80 -5.39
C GLN A 126 -12.72 -5.11 -4.61
N LYS A 127 -12.22 -6.34 -4.71
CA LYS A 127 -10.95 -6.73 -4.07
C LYS A 127 -9.80 -5.90 -4.64
N ALA A 128 -9.00 -5.29 -3.77
CA ALA A 128 -7.82 -4.52 -4.13
C ALA A 128 -6.86 -5.29 -5.05
N ARG A 129 -6.16 -4.54 -5.91
CA ARG A 129 -5.11 -5.02 -6.82
C ARG A 129 -3.91 -4.10 -6.70
N SER A 130 -2.71 -4.66 -6.80
CA SER A 130 -1.46 -3.93 -7.03
C SER A 130 -0.80 -4.56 -8.24
N ASN A 131 -0.13 -3.74 -9.05
CA ASN A 131 0.71 -4.18 -10.16
C ASN A 131 2.19 -3.99 -9.84
N VAL A 132 2.53 -3.59 -8.61
CA VAL A 132 3.91 -3.36 -8.17
C VAL A 132 4.46 -4.66 -7.61
N ALA A 133 5.51 -5.17 -8.26
CA ALA A 133 6.36 -6.25 -7.79
C ALA A 133 7.41 -5.73 -6.78
N PRO A 134 8.08 -6.60 -6.02
CA PRO A 134 9.04 -6.16 -5.01
C PRO A 134 10.23 -5.35 -5.53
N GLU A 135 10.60 -5.52 -6.80
CA GLU A 135 11.66 -4.78 -7.49
C GLU A 135 11.19 -3.45 -8.08
N ASP A 136 9.88 -3.23 -8.20
CA ASP A 136 9.32 -2.05 -8.84
C ASP A 136 9.34 -0.83 -7.91
N PRO A 137 9.46 0.39 -8.47
CA PRO A 137 9.17 1.62 -7.72
C PRO A 137 7.78 1.60 -7.08
N GLY A 138 7.67 2.20 -5.90
CA GLY A 138 6.43 2.14 -5.12
C GLY A 138 6.34 0.99 -4.13
N PHE A 139 7.33 0.09 -4.13
CA PHE A 139 7.42 -1.00 -3.18
C PHE A 139 8.30 -0.63 -1.97
N HIS A 140 7.72 -0.66 -0.76
CA HIS A 140 8.40 -0.17 0.45
C HIS A 140 8.36 -1.17 1.59
N ALA A 141 9.32 -2.09 1.62
CA ALA A 141 9.43 -3.06 2.70
C ALA A 141 9.89 -2.42 4.02
N PHE A 142 9.22 -2.78 5.11
CA PHE A 142 9.51 -2.19 6.42
C PHE A 142 9.61 -3.21 7.56
N ARG A 143 9.16 -4.45 7.35
CA ARG A 143 9.17 -5.48 8.39
C ARG A 143 9.49 -6.84 7.81
N LEU A 144 10.37 -7.59 8.47
CA LEU A 144 10.60 -9.01 8.24
C LEU A 144 10.24 -9.79 9.50
N ALA A 145 9.60 -10.94 9.36
CA ALA A 145 9.29 -11.85 10.46
C ALA A 145 9.63 -13.29 10.11
N CYS A 146 10.49 -13.93 10.89
CA CYS A 146 10.83 -15.33 10.70
C CYS A 146 9.67 -16.25 11.09
N LYS A 147 9.37 -17.25 10.26
CA LYS A 147 8.36 -18.27 10.59
C LYS A 147 8.85 -19.26 11.65
N SER A 148 10.16 -19.49 11.76
CA SER A 148 10.75 -20.50 12.64
C SER A 148 10.94 -20.01 14.08
N CYS A 149 11.60 -18.86 14.28
CA CYS A 149 11.89 -18.33 15.63
C CYS A 149 11.04 -17.11 16.01
N HIS A 150 10.15 -16.66 15.12
CA HIS A 150 9.32 -15.46 15.31
C HIS A 150 10.07 -14.14 15.53
N HIS A 151 11.39 -14.12 15.35
CA HIS A 151 12.16 -12.88 15.38
C HIS A 151 11.65 -11.92 14.30
N THR A 152 11.61 -10.63 14.65
CA THR A 152 11.13 -9.57 13.78
C THR A 152 12.16 -8.46 13.64
N ALA A 153 12.50 -8.12 12.41
CA ALA A 153 13.29 -6.95 12.08
C ALA A 153 12.36 -5.85 11.54
N LEU A 154 12.47 -4.64 12.08
CA LEU A 154 11.72 -3.46 11.65
C LEU A 154 12.70 -2.40 11.14
N ARG A 155 12.40 -1.82 9.98
CA ARG A 155 13.12 -0.64 9.50
C ARG A 155 12.76 0.56 10.38
N ARG A 156 13.78 1.25 10.90
CA ARG A 156 13.65 2.42 11.78
C ARG A 156 14.49 3.58 11.24
N GLY A 157 14.20 4.81 11.69
CA GLY A 157 14.98 6.01 11.41
C GLY A 157 14.30 6.97 10.44
N THR A 158 14.05 6.55 9.20
CA THR A 158 13.38 7.36 8.17
C THR A 158 11.98 6.83 7.86
N CYS A 159 11.11 7.68 7.30
CA CYS A 159 9.80 7.24 6.82
C CYS A 159 9.97 6.22 5.69
N VAL A 160 9.39 5.03 5.86
CA VAL A 160 9.56 3.93 4.89
C VAL A 160 8.93 4.19 3.54
N LEU A 161 7.94 5.07 3.44
CA LEU A 161 7.30 5.43 2.16
C LEU A 161 8.08 6.47 1.38
N CYS A 162 8.50 7.56 2.02
CA CYS A 162 9.07 8.73 1.33
C CYS A 162 10.54 9.01 1.67
N GLN A 163 11.17 8.09 2.42
CA GLN A 163 12.59 8.07 2.78
C GLN A 163 13.14 9.35 3.43
N ARG A 164 12.28 10.07 4.16
CA ARG A 164 12.63 11.31 4.90
C ARG A 164 12.13 11.30 6.33
#